data_AF-A0A7C7I707-F1
#
_entry.id   AF-A0A7C7I707-F1
#
_cell.length_a   1.000
_cell.length_b   1.000
_cell.length_c   1.000
_cell.angle_alpha   90.00
_cell.angle_beta   90.00
_cell.angle_gamma   90.00
#
_symmetry.space_group_name_H-M   'P 1'
#
loop_
_entity.id
_entity.type
_entity.pdbx_description
1 polymer ?
#
loop_
_entity_poly.entity_id
_entity_poly.type
_entity_poly.pdbx_seq_one_letter_code
_entity_poly.pdbx_strand_id
1 'polypeptide(L)'
;MALGDGIRRNIAHVSVEERNHLRDAIVELNNNLYPDGVSKWIKQDKIHEATHVHGGPSFVPWHRELINRFERLLQEIDPDVSLHYWDWTQDPRAASDGKGGVVDLLTEQFMGTASNPIGNPFAGFPPITRNVAGGAAAPSPPAVASDSDIINSSNGVPQNQQWSTFRNSIEGNHNGVHGYVGGSIGAGHTAFEDPFVFLLHSNVDRLWAIWQTMPGQEWRLDPDQVYGNETNDPIIVEKIEPWAGSSGLRPWAPPENEQEVKDSRDPSVIAPPRYDTNHPIITIPLTLEEGVYTIQQKSSGRFVDAHENEGNDFSLVTRTAQNNETQRWILKPLGDDSYTIQQESNGRLVDAHESAGNDFSL
;
A
#
# COMPACT_ATOMS: atom_id res chain seq x y z
N MET A 1 -6.21 14.02 12.62
CA MET A 1 -6.48 13.04 11.55
C MET A 1 -6.90 11.76 12.25
N ALA A 2 -7.79 10.98 11.67
CA ALA A 2 -8.27 9.75 12.32
C ALA A 2 -7.23 8.65 12.09
N LEU A 3 -6.74 8.04 13.16
CA LEU A 3 -5.97 6.80 13.08
C LEU A 3 -6.83 5.73 12.39
N GLY A 4 -6.21 4.87 11.58
CA GLY A 4 -6.90 3.76 10.92
C GLY A 4 -7.81 4.11 9.74
N ASP A 5 -7.75 5.33 9.18
CA ASP A 5 -8.56 5.69 8.00
C ASP A 5 -8.01 5.18 6.66
N GLY A 6 -6.85 4.51 6.70
CA GLY A 6 -6.20 3.90 5.54
C GLY A 6 -5.64 4.90 4.54
N ILE A 7 -5.48 6.18 4.92
CA ILE A 7 -4.89 7.20 4.06
C ILE A 7 -3.40 7.34 4.40
N ARG A 8 -2.54 7.10 3.39
CA ARG A 8 -1.11 7.39 3.47
C ARG A 8 -0.90 8.90 3.33
N ARG A 9 -0.03 9.46 4.16
CA ARG A 9 0.17 10.91 4.32
C ARG A 9 1.63 11.24 4.37
N ASN A 10 1.99 12.51 4.28
CA ASN A 10 3.35 12.92 4.63
C ASN A 10 3.61 12.60 6.11
N ILE A 11 4.58 11.75 6.39
CA ILE A 11 4.95 11.30 7.73
C ILE A 11 5.39 12.46 8.65
N ALA A 12 5.85 13.57 8.06
CA ALA A 12 6.18 14.79 8.82
C ALA A 12 4.93 15.55 9.29
N HIS A 13 3.78 15.38 8.62
CA HIS A 13 2.53 16.09 8.92
C HIS A 13 1.62 15.35 9.91
N VAL A 14 1.81 14.03 10.06
CA VAL A 14 1.04 13.22 11.00
C VAL A 14 1.44 13.46 12.46
N SER A 15 0.61 12.99 13.39
CA SER A 15 0.89 13.15 14.81
C SER A 15 2.09 12.32 15.28
N VAL A 16 2.65 12.67 16.44
CA VAL A 16 3.71 11.84 17.07
C VAL A 16 3.17 10.45 17.41
N GLU A 17 1.91 10.36 17.83
CA GLU A 17 1.21 9.10 18.10
C GLU A 17 1.14 8.22 16.85
N GLU A 18 0.68 8.76 15.73
CA GLU A 18 0.60 8.05 14.44
C GLU A 18 1.99 7.60 13.95
N ARG A 19 3.04 8.40 14.15
CA ARG A 19 4.44 7.96 13.92
C ARG A 19 4.87 6.82 14.85
N ASN A 20 4.46 6.85 16.12
CA ASN A 20 4.79 5.79 17.07
C ASN A 20 4.13 4.46 16.66
N HIS A 21 2.86 4.47 16.25
CA HIS A 21 2.17 3.27 15.75
C HIS A 21 2.94 2.62 14.59
N LEU A 22 3.35 3.41 13.59
CA LEU A 22 4.16 2.91 12.48
C LEU A 22 5.50 2.34 12.95
N ARG A 23 6.25 3.09 13.77
CA ARG A 23 7.55 2.66 14.31
C ARG A 23 7.44 1.36 15.09
N ASP A 24 6.48 1.28 16.00
CA ASP A 24 6.32 0.15 16.91
C ASP A 24 5.88 -1.09 16.16
N ALA A 25 5.00 -0.95 15.15
CA ALA A 25 4.64 -2.05 14.25
C ALA A 25 5.86 -2.57 13.45
N ILE A 26 6.74 -1.69 12.95
CA ILE A 26 7.97 -2.11 12.26
C ILE A 26 8.92 -2.85 13.22
N VAL A 27 9.12 -2.32 14.43
CA VAL A 27 9.97 -2.96 15.45
C VAL A 27 9.44 -4.34 15.80
N GLU A 28 8.13 -4.47 16.00
CA GLU A 28 7.48 -5.74 16.35
C GLU A 28 7.46 -6.73 15.17
N LEU A 29 7.45 -6.25 13.93
CA LEU A 29 7.54 -7.12 12.75
C LEU A 29 8.85 -7.93 12.70
N ASN A 30 9.90 -7.47 13.38
CA ASN A 30 11.14 -8.24 13.52
C ASN A 30 11.03 -9.42 14.49
N ASN A 31 10.04 -9.42 15.39
CA ASN A 31 9.75 -10.52 16.31
C ASN A 31 8.75 -11.53 15.72
N ASN A 32 8.00 -11.11 14.69
CA ASN A 32 7.02 -11.96 14.02
C ASN A 32 7.69 -12.78 12.93
N LEU A 33 7.51 -14.10 12.94
CA LEU A 33 8.19 -15.02 12.01
C LEU A 33 7.25 -15.52 10.92
N TYR A 34 7.81 -15.75 9.73
CA TYR A 34 7.22 -16.67 8.75
C TYR A 34 7.42 -18.13 9.18
N PRO A 35 6.68 -19.10 8.60
CA PRO A 35 6.83 -20.51 8.93
C PRO A 35 8.25 -21.08 8.72
N ASP A 36 9.05 -20.43 7.87
CA ASP A 36 10.45 -20.79 7.64
C ASP A 36 11.43 -20.27 8.71
N GLY A 37 10.91 -19.62 9.76
CA GLY A 37 11.69 -19.13 10.91
C GLY A 37 12.41 -17.80 10.67
N VAL A 38 12.23 -17.17 9.49
CA VAL A 38 12.77 -15.84 9.22
C VAL A 38 11.77 -14.78 9.67
N SER A 39 12.23 -13.71 10.32
CA SER A 39 11.32 -12.63 10.70
C SER A 39 10.68 -11.98 9.48
N LYS A 40 9.43 -11.55 9.64
CA LYS A 40 8.67 -10.85 8.61
C LYS A 40 9.38 -9.56 8.20
N TRP A 41 10.10 -8.93 9.11
CA TRP A 41 11.01 -7.81 8.80
C TRP A 41 12.18 -8.24 7.89
N ILE A 42 13.03 -9.19 8.32
CA ILE A 42 14.20 -9.64 7.53
C ILE A 42 13.75 -10.19 6.17
N LYS A 43 12.53 -10.73 6.07
CA LYS A 43 11.98 -11.21 4.81
C LYS A 43 11.89 -10.09 3.77
N GLN A 44 11.66 -8.84 4.14
CA GLN A 44 11.51 -7.75 3.16
C GLN A 44 12.78 -7.52 2.36
N ASP A 45 13.93 -7.57 3.03
CA ASP A 45 15.24 -7.50 2.36
C ASP A 45 15.47 -8.70 1.45
N LYS A 46 15.15 -9.92 1.91
CA LYS A 46 15.24 -11.12 1.08
C LYS A 46 14.33 -11.12 -0.14
N ILE A 47 13.13 -10.53 -0.03
CA ILE A 47 12.20 -10.36 -1.16
C ILE A 47 12.84 -9.49 -2.24
N HIS A 48 13.42 -8.38 -1.83
CA HIS A 48 14.09 -7.44 -2.74
C HIS A 48 15.36 -8.05 -3.33
N GLU A 49 16.20 -8.69 -2.52
CA GLU A 49 17.43 -9.35 -2.95
C GLU A 49 17.14 -10.46 -3.99
N ALA A 50 16.13 -11.31 -3.74
CA ALA A 50 15.84 -12.46 -4.59
C ALA A 50 15.30 -12.10 -5.99
N THR A 51 14.75 -10.90 -6.17
CA THR A 51 14.06 -10.51 -7.41
C THR A 51 14.67 -9.30 -8.08
N HIS A 52 15.10 -8.31 -7.29
CA HIS A 52 15.85 -7.14 -7.70
C HIS A 52 15.27 -6.41 -8.92
N VAL A 53 13.95 -6.14 -8.91
CA VAL A 53 13.23 -5.55 -10.05
C VAL A 53 13.53 -4.07 -10.23
N HIS A 54 14.43 -3.73 -11.17
CA HIS A 54 14.82 -2.36 -11.52
C HIS A 54 15.06 -2.21 -13.04
N GLY A 55 15.10 -0.97 -13.52
CA GLY A 55 15.47 -0.60 -14.88
C GLY A 55 14.45 -0.97 -15.96
N GLY A 56 13.28 -1.45 -15.56
CA GLY A 56 12.28 -2.07 -16.44
C GLY A 56 10.86 -1.57 -16.19
N PRO A 57 9.91 -1.97 -17.04
CA PRO A 57 8.53 -1.49 -16.98
C PRO A 57 7.78 -1.92 -15.71
N SER A 58 8.21 -2.99 -15.04
CA SER A 58 7.60 -3.44 -13.79
C SER A 58 8.17 -2.79 -12.52
N PHE A 59 9.17 -1.89 -12.62
CA PHE A 59 9.77 -1.24 -11.45
C PHE A 59 8.71 -0.65 -10.50
N VAL A 60 7.82 0.20 -11.01
CA VAL A 60 6.81 0.86 -10.18
C VAL A 60 5.73 -0.12 -9.67
N PRO A 61 5.07 -0.96 -10.50
CA PRO A 61 4.04 -1.88 -10.01
C PRO A 61 4.58 -2.96 -9.04
N TRP A 62 5.81 -3.44 -9.25
CA TRP A 62 6.43 -4.39 -8.33
C TRP A 62 6.66 -3.77 -6.95
N HIS A 63 7.21 -2.56 -6.89
CA HIS A 63 7.43 -1.85 -5.61
C HIS A 63 6.11 -1.47 -4.94
N ARG A 64 5.04 -1.13 -5.69
CA ARG A 64 3.69 -0.96 -5.12
C ARG A 64 3.21 -2.24 -4.44
N GLU A 65 3.32 -3.39 -5.11
CA GLU A 65 2.88 -4.65 -4.53
C GLU A 65 3.68 -5.00 -3.26
N LEU A 66 4.99 -4.75 -3.26
CA LEU A 66 5.85 -4.90 -2.08
C LEU A 66 5.34 -4.06 -0.90
N ILE A 67 5.18 -2.75 -1.09
CA ILE A 67 4.79 -1.87 0.03
C ILE A 67 3.33 -2.08 0.46
N ASN A 68 2.45 -2.50 -0.45
CA ASN A 68 1.07 -2.86 -0.11
C ASN A 68 1.02 -4.13 0.74
N ARG A 69 1.90 -5.10 0.46
CA ARG A 69 2.06 -6.30 1.30
C ARG A 69 2.67 -5.96 2.65
N PHE A 70 3.69 -5.10 2.65
CA PHE A 70 4.31 -4.64 3.89
C PHE A 70 3.31 -3.92 4.80
N GLU A 71 2.49 -3.01 4.25
CA GLU A 71 1.42 -2.35 5.02
C GLU A 71 0.42 -3.34 5.60
N ARG A 72 0.04 -4.40 4.86
CA ARG A 72 -0.81 -5.48 5.41
C ARG A 72 -0.14 -6.20 6.58
N LEU A 73 1.16 -6.47 6.50
CA LEU A 73 1.90 -7.09 7.61
C LEU A 73 1.97 -6.18 8.84
N LEU A 74 2.12 -4.88 8.66
CA LEU A 74 2.04 -3.92 9.76
C LEU A 74 0.63 -3.90 10.38
N GLN A 75 -0.41 -4.00 9.55
CA GLN A 75 -1.81 -4.05 9.98
C GLN A 75 -2.20 -5.33 10.73
N GLU A 76 -1.45 -6.42 10.57
CA GLU A 76 -1.59 -7.61 11.41
C GLU A 76 -1.14 -7.35 12.86
N ILE A 77 -0.21 -6.41 13.07
CA ILE A 77 0.29 -6.00 14.38
C ILE A 77 -0.60 -4.89 14.95
N ASP A 78 -0.91 -3.91 14.10
CA ASP A 78 -1.68 -2.73 14.47
C ASP A 78 -2.62 -2.32 13.33
N PRO A 79 -3.93 -2.62 13.45
CA PRO A 79 -4.90 -2.39 12.37
C PRO A 79 -5.11 -0.91 12.02
N ASP A 80 -4.67 0.01 12.88
CA ASP A 80 -4.86 1.45 12.67
C ASP A 80 -3.67 2.10 11.93
N VAL A 81 -2.61 1.34 11.62
CA VAL A 81 -1.42 1.82 10.90
C VAL A 81 -1.70 2.03 9.41
N SER A 82 -1.19 3.16 8.91
CA SER A 82 -0.97 3.42 7.49
C SER A 82 0.53 3.60 7.24
N LEU A 83 1.03 3.20 6.07
CA LEU A 83 2.46 3.21 5.80
C LEU A 83 3.05 4.63 5.74
N HIS A 84 2.25 5.60 5.28
CA HIS A 84 2.65 6.97 5.01
C HIS A 84 3.84 7.06 4.03
N TYR A 85 4.24 8.28 3.68
CA TYR A 85 5.38 8.53 2.80
C TYR A 85 6.25 9.63 3.39
N TRP A 86 7.51 9.69 2.94
CA TRP A 86 8.36 10.85 3.15
C TRP A 86 8.41 11.69 1.87
N ASP A 87 8.08 12.98 1.98
CA ASP A 87 8.27 13.93 0.90
C ASP A 87 9.77 14.18 0.68
N TRP A 88 10.32 13.46 -0.30
CA TRP A 88 11.74 13.49 -0.64
C TRP A 88 12.24 14.83 -1.20
N THR A 89 11.36 15.82 -1.40
CA THR A 89 11.79 17.16 -1.81
C THR A 89 12.37 17.94 -0.61
N GLN A 90 12.34 17.34 0.58
CA GLN A 90 12.77 17.93 1.84
C GLN A 90 13.79 17.03 2.54
N ASP A 91 14.79 17.63 3.20
CA ASP A 91 15.74 16.86 4.01
C ASP A 91 15.00 16.18 5.18
N PRO A 92 15.17 14.86 5.41
CA PRO A 92 14.44 14.15 6.45
C PRO A 92 14.84 14.59 7.87
N ARG A 93 15.96 15.31 8.02
CA ARG A 93 16.42 15.90 9.30
C ARG A 93 15.74 17.22 9.62
N ALA A 94 15.03 17.81 8.66
CA ALA A 94 14.38 19.11 8.79
C ALA A 94 13.17 19.23 7.83
N ALA A 95 12.28 18.23 7.84
CA ALA A 95 11.09 18.22 6.99
C ALA A 95 10.02 19.16 7.56
N SER A 96 9.31 19.90 6.72
CA SER A 96 8.18 20.75 7.11
C SER A 96 7.09 19.91 7.79
N ASP A 97 6.53 20.45 8.86
CA ASP A 97 5.42 19.84 9.60
C ASP A 97 4.03 20.24 9.04
N GLY A 98 4.00 21.02 7.96
CA GLY A 98 2.77 21.57 7.37
C GLY A 98 2.11 22.69 8.20
N LYS A 99 2.73 23.14 9.30
CA LYS A 99 2.22 24.13 10.26
C LYS A 99 3.19 25.29 10.49
N GLY A 100 4.23 25.40 9.66
CA GLY A 100 5.26 26.44 9.72
C GLY A 100 6.47 26.07 10.59
N GLY A 101 6.53 24.84 11.09
CA GLY A 101 7.67 24.26 11.79
C GLY A 101 8.39 23.19 10.96
N VAL A 102 9.32 22.51 11.62
CA VAL A 102 10.07 21.37 11.07
C VAL A 102 10.06 20.18 12.03
N VAL A 103 10.19 18.99 11.47
CA VAL A 103 10.32 17.70 12.15
C VAL A 103 11.59 17.02 11.64
N ASP A 104 12.40 16.54 12.59
CA ASP A 104 13.46 15.58 12.31
C ASP A 104 12.87 14.17 12.35
N LEU A 105 12.88 13.48 11.21
CA LEU A 105 12.42 12.11 11.08
C LEU A 105 13.51 11.10 11.47
N LEU A 106 14.78 11.51 11.47
CA LEU A 106 15.93 10.65 11.71
C LEU A 106 16.42 10.80 13.15
N THR A 107 15.62 10.30 14.09
CA THR A 107 15.89 10.38 15.53
C THR A 107 15.83 9.01 16.20
N GLU A 108 16.39 8.91 17.39
CA GLU A 108 16.30 7.71 18.23
C GLU A 108 14.87 7.33 18.62
N GLN A 109 13.93 8.28 18.48
CA GLN A 109 12.52 8.08 18.80
C GLN A 109 11.68 7.65 17.60
N PHE A 110 12.20 7.69 16.36
CA PHE A 110 11.39 7.36 15.18
C PHE A 110 12.12 6.45 14.21
N MET A 111 12.82 6.99 13.21
CA MET A 111 13.43 6.19 12.15
C MET A 111 14.92 5.90 12.36
N GLY A 112 15.45 6.08 13.56
CA GLY A 112 16.88 6.00 13.82
C GLY A 112 17.62 7.23 13.32
N THR A 113 18.79 7.49 13.89
CA THR A 113 19.57 8.70 13.61
C THR A 113 20.24 8.66 12.23
N ALA A 114 20.81 9.80 11.82
CA ALA A 114 21.74 9.86 10.69
C ALA A 114 23.17 9.41 11.06
N SER A 115 23.38 8.85 12.27
CA SER A 115 24.66 8.29 12.70
C SER A 115 24.85 6.86 12.19
N ASN A 116 26.07 6.33 12.34
CA ASN A 116 26.43 4.99 11.91
C ASN A 116 26.93 4.16 13.10
N PRO A 117 26.17 3.14 13.57
CA PRO A 117 24.85 2.71 13.09
C PRO A 117 23.72 3.68 13.46
N ILE A 118 22.53 3.52 12.86
CA ILE A 118 21.39 4.42 13.09
C ILE A 118 20.87 4.41 14.54
N GLY A 119 21.12 3.33 15.29
CA GLY A 119 20.78 3.22 16.71
C GLY A 119 19.30 2.90 16.98
N ASN A 120 18.78 3.35 18.11
CA ASN A 120 17.38 3.16 18.50
C ASN A 120 16.42 3.76 17.45
N PRO A 121 15.20 3.22 17.27
CA PRO A 121 14.67 2.02 17.93
C PRO A 121 15.18 0.70 17.30
N PHE A 122 16.02 0.77 16.27
CA PHE A 122 16.47 -0.39 15.47
C PHE A 122 17.79 -0.99 15.96
N ALA A 123 18.19 -0.77 17.21
CA ALA A 123 19.46 -1.29 17.74
C ALA A 123 19.56 -2.84 17.75
N GLY A 124 18.41 -3.54 17.69
CA GLY A 124 18.34 -5.01 17.58
C GLY A 124 18.27 -5.54 16.13
N PHE A 125 18.35 -4.66 15.13
CA PHE A 125 18.30 -5.01 13.72
C PHE A 125 19.74 -5.26 13.20
N PRO A 126 19.93 -5.87 12.02
CA PRO A 126 21.23 -5.86 11.36
C PRO A 126 21.83 -4.44 11.31
N PRO A 127 23.17 -4.28 11.30
CA PRO A 127 23.79 -2.96 11.33
C PRO A 127 23.40 -2.08 10.14
N ILE A 128 22.49 -1.14 10.35
CA ILE A 128 22.05 -0.17 9.34
C ILE A 128 22.93 1.08 9.40
N THR A 129 23.33 1.58 8.24
CA THR A 129 24.12 2.81 8.09
C THR A 129 23.43 3.81 7.18
N ARG A 130 23.67 5.10 7.40
CA ARG A 130 23.24 6.22 6.56
C ARG A 130 24.39 7.20 6.34
N ASN A 131 24.40 7.85 5.18
CA ASN A 131 25.34 8.93 4.86
C ASN A 131 24.60 10.10 4.21
N VAL A 132 23.59 10.62 4.93
CA VAL A 132 22.62 11.60 4.42
C VAL A 132 23.34 12.83 3.88
N ALA A 133 23.01 13.23 2.65
CA ALA A 133 23.64 14.33 1.94
C ALA A 133 25.18 14.22 1.88
N GLY A 134 25.71 13.00 1.79
CA GLY A 134 27.15 12.73 1.81
C GLY A 134 27.82 13.03 3.16
N GLY A 135 27.05 13.05 4.26
CA GLY A 135 27.54 13.32 5.61
C GLY A 135 27.59 14.81 5.97
N ALA A 136 26.98 15.67 5.15
CA ALA A 136 26.91 17.10 5.44
C ALA A 136 26.15 17.35 6.76
N ALA A 137 26.70 18.20 7.64
CA ALA A 137 26.06 18.49 8.94
C ALA A 137 24.79 19.34 8.81
N ALA A 138 24.75 20.26 7.85
CA ALA A 138 23.60 21.11 7.61
C ALA A 138 22.54 20.37 6.77
N PRO A 139 21.25 20.44 7.14
CA PRO A 139 20.18 19.91 6.31
C PRO A 139 20.10 20.61 4.95
N SER A 140 19.92 19.83 3.88
CA SER A 140 19.72 20.28 2.51
C SER A 140 18.90 19.24 1.75
N PRO A 141 17.89 19.61 0.96
CA PRO A 141 17.07 18.64 0.25
C PRO A 141 17.87 17.85 -0.81
N PRO A 142 17.41 16.65 -1.18
CA PRO A 142 17.96 15.92 -2.32
C PRO A 142 17.91 16.74 -3.62
N ALA A 143 18.90 16.56 -4.49
CA ALA A 143 18.94 17.19 -5.81
C ALA A 143 18.08 16.39 -6.80
N VAL A 144 16.76 16.48 -6.63
CA VAL A 144 15.75 15.80 -7.46
C VAL A 144 14.81 16.80 -8.13
N ALA A 145 14.14 16.35 -9.18
CA ALA A 145 13.07 17.12 -9.81
C ALA A 145 11.90 17.32 -8.83
N SER A 146 11.11 18.38 -9.03
CA SER A 146 9.90 18.59 -8.24
C SER A 146 8.88 17.49 -8.53
N ASP A 147 7.98 17.23 -7.58
CA ASP A 147 6.89 16.28 -7.79
C ASP A 147 6.07 16.63 -9.04
N SER A 148 5.80 17.92 -9.25
CA SER A 148 5.09 18.41 -10.44
C SER A 148 5.84 18.07 -11.73
N ASP A 149 7.16 18.22 -11.76
CA ASP A 149 7.96 17.89 -12.96
C ASP A 149 7.96 16.39 -13.22
N ILE A 150 8.04 15.56 -12.17
CA ILE A 150 7.99 14.10 -12.29
C ILE A 150 6.63 13.64 -12.80
N ILE A 151 5.54 14.13 -12.20
CA ILE A 151 4.17 13.78 -12.58
C ILE A 151 3.87 14.20 -14.03
N ASN A 152 4.35 15.38 -14.43
CA ASN A 152 4.12 15.92 -15.77
C ASN A 152 5.20 15.51 -16.79
N SER A 153 6.16 14.67 -16.41
CA SER A 153 7.31 14.28 -17.26
C SER A 153 6.92 13.64 -18.59
N SER A 154 5.76 12.98 -18.63
CA SER A 154 5.22 12.35 -19.84
C SER A 154 4.16 13.18 -20.56
N ASN A 155 3.91 14.42 -20.14
CA ASN A 155 2.97 15.28 -20.84
C ASN A 155 3.53 15.68 -22.21
N GLY A 156 2.67 15.62 -23.23
CA GLY A 156 3.03 16.00 -24.61
C GLY A 156 3.63 14.87 -25.45
N VAL A 157 3.92 13.70 -24.87
CA VAL A 157 4.23 12.49 -25.66
C VAL A 157 2.96 11.69 -25.97
N PRO A 158 2.94 10.89 -27.05
CA PRO A 158 1.82 10.00 -27.37
C PRO A 158 1.46 9.08 -26.19
N GLN A 159 0.16 8.79 -26.01
CA GLN A 159 -0.36 7.99 -24.89
C GLN A 159 0.43 6.70 -24.65
N ASN A 160 0.71 5.94 -25.70
CA ASN A 160 1.45 4.67 -25.64
C ASN A 160 2.93 4.81 -25.23
N GLN A 161 3.48 6.02 -25.17
CA GLN A 161 4.84 6.32 -24.70
C GLN A 161 4.86 6.99 -23.33
N GLN A 162 3.68 7.32 -22.77
CA GLN A 162 3.63 8.06 -21.52
C GLN A 162 4.13 7.24 -20.33
N TRP A 163 3.82 5.93 -20.30
CA TRP A 163 4.30 5.04 -19.25
C TRP A 163 5.82 4.98 -19.19
N SER A 164 6.47 4.64 -20.31
CA SER A 164 7.93 4.53 -20.37
C SER A 164 8.62 5.85 -20.02
N THR A 165 8.07 6.99 -20.46
CA THR A 165 8.60 8.31 -20.12
C THR A 165 8.46 8.63 -18.63
N PHE A 166 7.27 8.40 -18.06
CA PHE A 166 7.00 8.64 -16.64
C PHE A 166 7.85 7.74 -15.74
N ARG A 167 7.85 6.42 -15.98
CA ARG A 167 8.58 5.45 -15.14
C ARG A 167 10.09 5.72 -15.12
N ASN A 168 10.67 6.12 -16.26
CA ASN A 168 12.09 6.46 -16.34
C ASN A 168 12.42 7.72 -15.52
N SER A 169 11.53 8.72 -15.55
CA SER A 169 11.69 9.95 -14.76
C SER A 169 11.63 9.66 -13.26
N ILE A 170 10.61 8.93 -12.81
CA ILE A 170 10.44 8.64 -11.38
C ILE A 170 11.54 7.70 -10.86
N GLU A 171 11.94 6.68 -11.61
CA GLU A 171 13.02 5.76 -11.22
C GLU A 171 14.37 6.49 -11.13
N GLY A 172 14.67 7.41 -12.06
CA GLY A 172 15.88 8.23 -12.00
C GLY A 172 15.96 9.11 -10.75
N ASN A 173 14.86 9.76 -10.37
CA ASN A 173 14.80 10.57 -9.15
C ASN A 173 14.89 9.70 -7.89
N HIS A 174 14.16 8.58 -7.86
CA HIS A 174 14.26 7.55 -6.83
C HIS A 174 15.71 7.12 -6.58
N ASN A 175 16.47 6.81 -7.64
CA ASN A 175 17.88 6.40 -7.53
C ASN A 175 18.73 7.52 -6.89
N GLY A 176 18.46 8.77 -7.24
CA GLY A 176 19.08 9.93 -6.60
C GLY A 176 18.77 10.03 -5.11
N VAL A 177 17.54 9.72 -4.69
CA VAL A 177 17.13 9.74 -3.28
C VAL A 177 17.77 8.61 -2.47
N HIS A 178 17.88 7.39 -3.02
CA HIS A 178 18.66 6.31 -2.41
C HIS A 178 20.12 6.75 -2.16
N GLY A 179 20.75 7.34 -3.17
CA GLY A 179 22.12 7.87 -3.05
C GLY A 179 22.24 9.03 -2.06
N TYR A 180 21.21 9.86 -1.94
CA TYR A 180 21.15 10.97 -1.00
C TYR A 180 21.12 10.50 0.45
N VAL A 181 20.30 9.50 0.80
CA VAL A 181 20.29 8.97 2.18
C VAL A 181 21.57 8.16 2.43
N GLY A 182 22.06 7.42 1.42
CA GLY A 182 23.33 6.71 1.45
C GLY A 182 23.41 5.59 2.49
N GLY A 183 24.56 4.93 2.61
CA GLY A 183 24.70 3.78 3.53
C GLY A 183 23.90 2.56 3.04
N SER A 184 23.22 1.85 3.95
CA SER A 184 22.48 0.61 3.65
C SER A 184 21.38 0.83 2.60
N ILE A 185 20.59 1.91 2.73
CA ILE A 185 19.55 2.27 1.77
C ILE A 185 20.13 2.63 0.39
N GLY A 186 21.38 3.08 0.30
CA GLY A 186 22.01 3.46 -0.96
C GLY A 186 22.44 2.28 -1.84
N ALA A 187 22.43 1.05 -1.32
CA ALA A 187 22.86 -0.14 -2.03
C ALA A 187 21.67 -1.06 -2.37
N GLY A 188 21.53 -1.42 -3.64
CA GLY A 188 20.33 -2.09 -4.16
C GLY A 188 20.05 -3.51 -3.65
N HIS A 189 20.93 -4.13 -2.85
CA HIS A 189 20.65 -5.44 -2.22
C HIS A 189 20.54 -5.38 -0.70
N THR A 190 20.78 -4.22 -0.09
CA THR A 190 20.64 -4.01 1.36
C THR A 190 19.67 -2.88 1.66
N ALA A 191 19.03 -2.33 0.63
CA ALA A 191 18.22 -1.12 0.79
C ALA A 191 17.05 -1.35 1.74
N PHE A 192 16.53 -2.58 1.73
CA PHE A 192 15.41 -3.02 2.53
C PHE A 192 15.79 -3.43 3.96
N GLU A 193 17.06 -3.36 4.32
CA GLU A 193 17.51 -3.40 5.72
C GLU A 193 17.19 -2.10 6.47
N ASP A 194 17.09 -0.95 5.78
CA ASP A 194 16.77 0.34 6.39
C ASP A 194 15.26 0.64 6.37
N PRO A 195 14.57 0.82 7.51
CA PRO A 195 13.13 1.08 7.55
C PRO A 195 12.67 2.34 6.81
N PHE A 196 13.57 3.30 6.59
CA PHE A 196 13.23 4.52 5.86
C PHE A 196 12.94 4.27 4.37
N VAL A 197 13.38 3.13 3.84
CA VAL A 197 13.12 2.71 2.45
C VAL A 197 11.63 2.62 2.13
N PHE A 198 10.80 2.21 3.09
CA PHE A 198 9.38 2.06 2.86
C PHE A 198 8.67 3.42 2.74
N LEU A 199 9.14 4.43 3.48
CA LEU A 199 8.66 5.80 3.34
C LEU A 199 9.10 6.40 1.99
N LEU A 200 10.30 6.04 1.51
CA LEU A 200 10.82 6.42 0.19
C LEU A 200 10.00 5.79 -0.94
N HIS A 201 9.82 4.47 -0.93
CA HIS A 201 9.05 3.76 -1.96
C HIS A 201 7.55 4.06 -1.88
N SER A 202 7.00 4.37 -0.70
CA SER A 202 5.63 4.90 -0.64
C SER A 202 5.52 6.28 -1.29
N ASN A 203 6.59 7.08 -1.33
CA ASN A 203 6.60 8.34 -2.08
C ASN A 203 6.66 8.11 -3.60
N VAL A 204 7.44 7.12 -4.05
CA VAL A 204 7.42 6.67 -5.46
C VAL A 204 5.99 6.28 -5.86
N ASP A 205 5.35 5.47 -5.02
CA ASP A 205 3.99 5.01 -5.26
C ASP A 205 2.96 6.15 -5.22
N ARG A 206 3.09 7.09 -4.29
CA ARG A 206 2.27 8.31 -4.22
C ARG A 206 2.31 9.08 -5.53
N LEU A 207 3.49 9.30 -6.10
CA LEU A 207 3.65 10.01 -7.36
C LEU A 207 3.03 9.26 -8.54
N TRP A 208 3.12 7.93 -8.55
CA TRP A 208 2.39 7.12 -9.53
C TRP A 208 0.88 7.23 -9.34
N ALA A 209 0.40 7.18 -8.10
CA ALA A 209 -1.02 7.35 -7.79
C ALA A 209 -1.56 8.71 -8.26
N ILE A 210 -0.81 9.79 -8.09
CA ILE A 210 -1.18 11.11 -8.62
C ILE A 210 -1.17 11.10 -10.15
N TRP A 211 -0.15 10.52 -10.80
CA TRP A 211 -0.11 10.39 -12.25
C TRP A 211 -1.31 9.59 -12.78
N GLN A 212 -1.70 8.50 -12.14
CA GLN A 212 -2.86 7.69 -12.53
C GLN A 212 -4.18 8.44 -12.37
N THR A 213 -4.30 9.30 -11.35
CA THR A 213 -5.54 9.98 -10.98
C THR A 213 -5.65 11.40 -11.52
N MET A 214 -4.78 11.80 -12.46
CA MET A 214 -4.91 13.09 -13.12
C MET A 214 -6.25 13.19 -13.88
N PRO A 215 -7.00 14.30 -13.75
CA PRO A 215 -8.29 14.45 -14.44
C PRO A 215 -8.19 14.24 -15.96
N GLY A 216 -9.11 13.46 -16.53
CA GLY A 216 -9.14 13.14 -17.96
C GLY A 216 -8.11 12.10 -18.40
N GLN A 217 -7.51 11.36 -17.46
CA GLN A 217 -6.52 10.32 -17.71
C GLN A 217 -6.98 8.96 -17.17
N GLU A 218 -8.29 8.69 -17.19
CA GLU A 218 -8.91 7.49 -16.61
C GLU A 218 -8.35 6.18 -17.21
N TRP A 219 -7.86 6.23 -18.46
CA TRP A 219 -7.15 5.12 -19.11
C TRP A 219 -5.88 4.68 -18.37
N ARG A 220 -5.31 5.49 -17.48
CA ARG A 220 -4.16 5.12 -16.63
C ARG A 220 -4.53 4.19 -15.48
N LEU A 221 -5.83 3.89 -15.33
CA LEU A 221 -6.36 2.87 -14.43
C LEU A 221 -6.78 1.61 -15.20
N ASP A 222 -6.73 1.63 -16.54
CA ASP A 222 -7.08 0.49 -17.39
C ASP A 222 -5.86 -0.44 -17.56
N PRO A 223 -5.94 -1.72 -17.16
CA PRO A 223 -4.84 -2.68 -17.31
C PRO A 223 -4.33 -2.89 -18.72
N ASP A 224 -5.16 -2.64 -19.74
CA ASP A 224 -4.78 -2.79 -21.14
C ASP A 224 -4.15 -1.52 -21.74
N GLN A 225 -4.13 -0.41 -20.99
CA GLN A 225 -3.65 0.89 -21.49
C GLN A 225 -2.56 1.52 -20.61
N VAL A 226 -2.57 1.30 -19.30
CA VAL A 226 -1.70 2.00 -18.32
C VAL A 226 -0.21 1.87 -18.65
N TYR A 227 0.21 0.74 -19.23
CA TYR A 227 1.60 0.45 -19.57
C TYR A 227 1.98 0.82 -21.02
N GLY A 228 1.04 1.33 -21.82
CA GLY A 228 1.28 1.78 -23.19
C GLY A 228 1.92 0.70 -24.07
N ASN A 229 3.04 1.03 -24.73
CA ASN A 229 3.80 0.09 -25.56
C ASN A 229 4.39 -1.10 -24.79
N GLU A 230 4.48 -1.01 -23.47
CA GLU A 230 5.07 -2.02 -22.60
C GLU A 230 4.01 -2.94 -21.97
N THR A 231 2.74 -2.79 -22.35
CA THR A 231 1.62 -3.59 -21.81
C THR A 231 1.79 -5.10 -22.00
N ASN A 232 2.46 -5.50 -23.08
CA ASN A 232 2.75 -6.91 -23.37
C ASN A 232 4.22 -7.28 -23.12
N ASP A 233 4.99 -6.41 -22.44
CA ASP A 233 6.34 -6.77 -22.03
C ASP A 233 6.26 -8.01 -21.11
N PRO A 234 7.11 -9.04 -21.31
CA PRO A 234 7.11 -10.22 -20.46
C PRO A 234 7.08 -9.91 -18.97
N ILE A 235 7.85 -8.92 -18.50
CA ILE A 235 7.91 -8.62 -17.05
C ILE A 235 6.65 -7.93 -16.51
N ILE A 236 5.78 -7.41 -17.38
CA ILE A 236 4.47 -6.87 -17.01
C ILE A 236 3.42 -7.99 -16.92
N VAL A 237 3.46 -8.97 -17.83
CA VAL A 237 2.46 -10.04 -17.94
C VAL A 237 2.82 -11.32 -17.18
N GLU A 238 4.10 -11.51 -16.86
CA GLU A 238 4.57 -12.58 -15.99
C GLU A 238 4.14 -12.33 -14.54
N LYS A 239 4.12 -13.42 -13.76
CA LYS A 239 3.67 -13.37 -12.38
C LYS A 239 4.71 -12.71 -11.50
N ILE A 240 4.25 -11.85 -10.59
CA ILE A 240 5.10 -11.05 -9.72
C ILE A 240 5.79 -11.98 -8.70
N GLU A 241 7.09 -12.19 -8.89
CA GLU A 241 7.95 -12.86 -7.93
C GLU A 241 8.29 -11.93 -6.75
N PRO A 242 8.56 -12.47 -5.54
CA PRO A 242 8.63 -13.88 -5.20
C PRO A 242 7.28 -14.52 -4.89
N TRP A 243 6.20 -13.73 -4.84
CA TRP A 243 4.87 -14.18 -4.38
C TRP A 243 4.21 -15.21 -5.30
N ALA A 244 4.65 -15.29 -6.55
CA ALA A 244 4.26 -16.33 -7.49
C ALA A 244 4.99 -17.67 -7.29
N GLY A 245 6.09 -17.68 -6.53
CA GLY A 245 6.73 -18.89 -6.00
C GLY A 245 7.85 -19.49 -6.84
N SER A 246 8.14 -18.95 -8.02
CA SER A 246 9.19 -19.47 -8.91
C SER A 246 10.60 -19.08 -8.44
N SER A 247 10.72 -18.01 -7.65
CA SER A 247 11.99 -17.56 -7.05
C SER A 247 12.61 -18.55 -6.05
N GLY A 248 11.83 -19.53 -5.55
CA GLY A 248 12.27 -20.44 -4.49
C GLY A 248 12.29 -19.82 -3.09
N LEU A 249 11.87 -18.55 -2.94
CA LEU A 249 11.83 -17.88 -1.66
C LEU A 249 10.60 -18.34 -0.84
N ARG A 250 10.86 -18.96 0.31
CA ARG A 250 9.82 -19.35 1.27
C ARG A 250 9.20 -18.12 1.97
N PRO A 251 7.89 -18.13 2.30
CA PRO A 251 6.95 -19.28 2.22
C PRO A 251 6.23 -19.43 0.87
N TRP A 252 6.56 -18.62 -0.14
CA TRP A 252 5.95 -18.71 -1.47
C TRP A 252 6.50 -19.87 -2.31
N ALA A 253 7.46 -20.61 -1.78
CA ALA A 253 8.00 -21.83 -2.37
C ALA A 253 7.76 -23.02 -1.44
N PRO A 254 7.95 -24.26 -1.91
CA PRO A 254 7.83 -25.44 -1.06
C PRO A 254 8.70 -25.37 0.21
N PRO A 255 8.23 -25.93 1.35
CA PRO A 255 7.00 -26.70 1.50
C PRO A 255 5.73 -25.88 1.79
N GLU A 256 5.82 -24.61 2.15
CA GLU A 256 4.66 -23.81 2.58
C GLU A 256 3.66 -23.57 1.44
N ASN A 257 4.16 -23.20 0.25
CA ASN A 257 3.31 -22.90 -0.91
C ASN A 257 2.21 -21.86 -0.62
N GLU A 258 2.58 -20.77 0.05
CA GLU A 258 1.67 -19.66 0.38
C GLU A 258 1.60 -18.63 -0.75
N GLN A 259 1.62 -19.07 -2.02
CA GLN A 259 1.65 -18.17 -3.17
C GLN A 259 0.42 -17.26 -3.23
N GLU A 260 0.63 -15.99 -3.56
CA GLU A 260 -0.42 -15.03 -3.89
C GLU A 260 -0.14 -14.47 -5.28
N VAL A 261 -0.63 -15.18 -6.29
CA VAL A 261 -0.24 -14.98 -7.69
C VAL A 261 -0.98 -13.78 -8.29
N LYS A 262 -0.20 -12.78 -8.73
CA LYS A 262 -0.66 -11.63 -9.52
C LYS A 262 0.33 -11.36 -10.65
N ASP A 263 -0.09 -10.61 -11.67
CA ASP A 263 0.82 -9.94 -12.60
C ASP A 263 0.65 -8.41 -12.46
N SER A 264 1.46 -7.62 -13.18
CA SER A 264 1.40 -6.15 -13.05
C SER A 264 0.07 -5.57 -13.55
N ARG A 265 -0.72 -6.33 -14.33
CA ARG A 265 -2.04 -5.91 -14.83
C ARG A 265 -3.18 -6.29 -13.90
N ASP A 266 -2.90 -6.94 -12.76
CA ASP A 266 -3.91 -7.25 -11.77
C ASP A 266 -4.58 -5.93 -11.29
N PRO A 267 -5.93 -5.86 -11.26
CA PRO A 267 -6.63 -4.64 -10.82
C PRO A 267 -6.20 -4.15 -9.43
N SER A 268 -5.81 -5.05 -8.52
CA SER A 268 -5.33 -4.68 -7.18
C SER A 268 -3.91 -4.09 -7.17
N VAL A 269 -3.12 -4.32 -8.22
CA VAL A 269 -1.80 -3.71 -8.42
C VAL A 269 -1.97 -2.34 -9.10
N ILE A 270 -2.86 -2.22 -10.08
CA ILE A 270 -3.09 -0.95 -10.78
C ILE A 270 -3.86 0.05 -9.91
N ALA A 271 -4.79 -0.42 -9.07
CA ALA A 271 -5.56 0.45 -8.20
C ALA A 271 -4.62 1.25 -7.27
N PRO A 272 -4.64 2.60 -7.34
CA PRO A 272 -3.79 3.41 -6.49
C PRO A 272 -4.25 3.32 -5.03
N PRO A 273 -3.34 3.14 -4.07
CA PRO A 273 -3.65 3.35 -2.66
C PRO A 273 -4.15 4.77 -2.39
N ARG A 274 -4.81 4.97 -1.26
CA ARG A 274 -5.29 6.30 -0.86
C ARG A 274 -4.15 7.09 -0.25
N TYR A 275 -3.82 8.20 -0.88
CA TYR A 275 -2.92 9.21 -0.36
C TYR A 275 -3.72 10.48 -0.02
N ASP A 276 -3.16 11.38 0.78
CA ASP A 276 -3.72 12.72 0.98
C ASP A 276 -3.55 13.64 -0.23
N THR A 277 -2.71 13.25 -1.20
CA THR A 277 -2.37 14.04 -2.39
C THR A 277 -3.02 13.56 -3.67
N ASN A 278 -3.41 12.29 -3.79
CA ASN A 278 -4.25 11.90 -4.91
C ASN A 278 -5.67 12.37 -4.60
N HIS A 279 -6.24 13.16 -5.53
CA HIS A 279 -7.63 13.59 -5.43
C HIS A 279 -8.49 12.36 -5.14
N PRO A 280 -9.57 12.48 -4.34
CA PRO A 280 -10.44 11.36 -4.09
C PRO A 280 -10.77 10.79 -5.46
N ILE A 281 -10.39 9.52 -5.63
CA ILE A 281 -10.76 8.69 -6.77
C ILE A 281 -12.17 9.17 -7.14
N ILE A 282 -12.35 9.71 -8.35
CA ILE A 282 -13.66 9.62 -8.99
C ILE A 282 -13.97 8.17 -8.77
N THR A 283 -14.85 7.87 -7.82
CA THR A 283 -15.29 6.52 -7.51
C THR A 283 -15.58 5.98 -8.88
N ILE A 284 -14.70 5.14 -9.44
CA ILE A 284 -15.14 4.26 -10.49
C ILE A 284 -16.11 3.44 -9.68
N PRO A 285 -17.43 3.58 -9.88
CA PRO A 285 -18.34 2.65 -9.28
C PRO A 285 -17.81 1.31 -9.76
N LEU A 286 -17.24 0.51 -8.86
CA LEU A 286 -17.25 -0.91 -9.10
C LEU A 286 -18.74 -1.23 -8.97
N THR A 287 -19.48 -1.04 -10.06
CA THR A 287 -20.86 -1.44 -10.12
C THR A 287 -20.79 -2.94 -10.07
N LEU A 288 -21.10 -3.53 -8.93
CA LEU A 288 -21.28 -4.96 -8.84
C LEU A 288 -22.38 -5.30 -9.84
N GLU A 289 -22.09 -6.21 -10.77
CA GLU A 289 -23.12 -6.76 -11.65
C GLU A 289 -24.20 -7.43 -10.79
N GLU A 290 -25.41 -7.55 -11.33
CA GLU A 290 -26.46 -8.30 -10.63
C GLU A 290 -25.99 -9.75 -10.42
N GLY A 291 -25.86 -10.17 -9.17
CA GLY A 291 -25.22 -11.45 -8.85
C GLY A 291 -25.35 -11.86 -7.38
N VAL A 292 -24.89 -13.07 -7.09
CA VAL A 292 -24.88 -13.64 -5.74
C VAL A 292 -23.51 -13.44 -5.11
N TYR A 293 -23.49 -12.83 -3.94
CA TYR A 293 -22.28 -12.45 -3.20
C TYR A 293 -22.32 -12.91 -1.75
N THR A 294 -21.16 -12.92 -1.12
CA THR A 294 -21.03 -12.95 0.34
C THR A 294 -20.52 -11.59 0.82
N ILE A 295 -21.00 -11.14 1.98
CA ILE A 295 -20.55 -9.87 2.58
C ILE A 295 -19.80 -10.22 3.86
N GLN A 296 -18.52 -9.82 3.96
CA GLN A 296 -17.65 -10.15 5.08
C GLN A 296 -17.18 -8.90 5.80
N GLN A 297 -17.34 -8.88 7.12
CA GLN A 297 -16.72 -7.86 7.95
C GLN A 297 -15.21 -8.09 7.99
N LYS A 298 -14.45 -7.17 7.38
CA LYS A 298 -12.99 -7.29 7.22
C LYS A 298 -12.25 -7.45 8.56
N SER A 299 -12.67 -6.74 9.60
CA SER A 299 -11.99 -6.74 10.90
C SER A 299 -12.16 -8.04 11.71
N SER A 300 -13.29 -8.74 11.56
CA SER A 300 -13.59 -9.96 12.34
C SER A 300 -13.56 -11.25 11.51
N GLY A 301 -13.55 -11.12 10.18
CA GLY A 301 -13.69 -12.24 9.24
C GLY A 301 -15.08 -12.87 9.24
N ARG A 302 -16.06 -12.32 9.98
CA ARG A 302 -17.43 -12.86 10.05
C ARG A 302 -18.25 -12.43 8.85
N PHE A 303 -19.16 -13.28 8.41
CA PHE A 303 -20.04 -13.08 7.27
C PHE A 303 -21.39 -12.56 7.72
N VAL A 304 -21.96 -11.61 6.96
CA VAL A 304 -23.34 -11.18 7.11
C VAL A 304 -24.24 -12.38 6.80
N ASP A 305 -25.15 -12.64 7.72
CA ASP A 305 -26.02 -13.80 7.77
C ASP A 305 -27.38 -13.34 8.26
N ALA A 306 -28.45 -14.03 7.90
CA ALA A 306 -29.81 -13.67 8.33
C ALA A 306 -30.41 -14.75 9.24
N HIS A 307 -31.26 -14.31 10.15
CA HIS A 307 -32.19 -15.19 10.82
C HIS A 307 -33.37 -15.51 9.89
N GLU A 308 -33.79 -16.77 9.84
CA GLU A 308 -34.89 -17.22 8.97
C GLU A 308 -36.20 -17.44 9.71
N ASN A 309 -36.29 -16.99 10.97
CA ASN A 309 -37.45 -17.20 11.83
C ASN A 309 -37.99 -15.91 12.43
N GLU A 310 -39.31 -15.89 12.64
CA GLU A 310 -40.02 -14.76 13.24
C GLU A 310 -39.53 -14.45 14.67
N GLY A 311 -38.99 -15.45 15.37
CA GLY A 311 -38.50 -15.29 16.74
C GLY A 311 -37.30 -14.34 16.87
N ASN A 312 -36.59 -14.04 15.77
CA ASN A 312 -35.52 -13.05 15.73
C ASN A 312 -35.84 -11.91 14.74
N ASP A 313 -37.12 -11.74 14.38
CA ASP A 313 -37.61 -10.73 13.44
C ASP A 313 -36.88 -10.70 12.09
N PHE A 314 -36.33 -11.84 11.67
CA PHE A 314 -35.49 -11.94 10.45
C PHE A 314 -34.26 -11.01 10.44
N SER A 315 -33.76 -10.63 11.61
CA SER A 315 -32.62 -9.71 11.75
C SER A 315 -31.33 -10.20 11.07
N LEU A 316 -30.49 -9.23 10.73
CA LEU A 316 -29.14 -9.48 10.25
C LEU A 316 -28.20 -9.72 11.44
N VAL A 317 -27.26 -10.63 11.24
CA VAL A 317 -26.23 -10.95 12.22
C VAL A 317 -24.94 -11.32 11.50
N THR A 318 -23.80 -11.24 12.18
CA THR A 318 -22.56 -11.78 11.64
C THR A 318 -22.28 -13.16 12.23
N ARG A 319 -21.87 -14.14 11.42
CA ARG A 319 -21.49 -15.50 11.87
C ARG A 319 -20.17 -15.95 11.21
N THR A 320 -19.56 -17.01 11.72
CA THR A 320 -18.47 -17.69 11.01
C THR A 320 -18.99 -18.26 9.69
N ALA A 321 -18.11 -18.59 8.74
CA ALA A 321 -18.52 -19.18 7.47
C ALA A 321 -19.35 -20.47 7.68
N GLN A 322 -20.54 -20.52 7.09
CA GLN A 322 -21.44 -21.68 7.13
C GLN A 322 -21.67 -22.28 5.74
N ASN A 323 -21.32 -21.54 4.67
CA ASN A 323 -21.45 -21.95 3.26
C ASN A 323 -22.86 -22.44 2.90
N ASN A 324 -23.87 -21.73 3.39
CA ASN A 324 -25.28 -21.96 3.12
C ASN A 324 -25.92 -20.70 2.51
N GLU A 325 -27.18 -20.81 2.09
CA GLU A 325 -27.92 -19.74 1.42
C GLU A 325 -28.24 -18.56 2.34
N THR A 326 -28.14 -18.71 3.66
CA THR A 326 -28.39 -17.62 4.62
C THR A 326 -27.25 -16.59 4.67
N GLN A 327 -26.07 -16.94 4.15
CA GLN A 327 -24.91 -16.05 4.00
C GLN A 327 -24.72 -15.54 2.57
N ARG A 328 -25.67 -15.84 1.67
CA ARG A 328 -25.63 -15.47 0.26
C ARG A 328 -26.65 -14.38 -0.04
N TRP A 329 -26.18 -13.35 -0.72
CA TRP A 329 -26.92 -12.11 -0.93
C TRP A 329 -26.94 -11.77 -2.42
N ILE A 330 -28.14 -11.59 -2.97
CA ILE A 330 -28.33 -11.08 -4.31
C ILE A 330 -28.20 -9.56 -4.23
N LEU A 331 -27.14 -9.03 -4.84
CA LEU A 331 -26.93 -7.58 -4.99
C LEU A 331 -27.41 -7.18 -6.37
N LYS A 332 -28.37 -6.26 -6.43
CA LYS A 332 -28.87 -5.71 -7.68
C LYS A 332 -28.64 -4.20 -7.72
N PRO A 333 -27.89 -3.69 -8.72
CA PRO A 333 -27.61 -2.26 -8.82
C PRO A 333 -28.89 -1.48 -9.15
N LEU A 334 -29.06 -0.33 -8.49
CA LEU A 334 -30.16 0.61 -8.72
C LEU A 334 -29.69 1.90 -9.42
N GLY A 335 -28.37 2.11 -9.53
CA GLY A 335 -27.74 3.37 -9.96
C GLY A 335 -27.18 4.16 -8.77
N ASP A 336 -26.35 5.17 -9.03
CA ASP A 336 -25.77 6.07 -8.01
C ASP A 336 -25.13 5.34 -6.81
N ASP A 337 -24.33 4.30 -7.09
CA ASP A 337 -23.67 3.44 -6.08
C ASP A 337 -24.62 2.73 -5.09
N SER A 338 -25.92 2.66 -5.41
CA SER A 338 -26.94 2.02 -4.57
C SER A 338 -27.35 0.63 -5.08
N TYR A 339 -27.68 -0.25 -4.14
CA TYR A 339 -28.06 -1.64 -4.40
C TYR A 339 -29.27 -2.02 -3.56
N THR A 340 -30.13 -2.88 -4.10
CA THR A 340 -30.94 -3.74 -3.23
C THR A 340 -30.10 -4.92 -2.78
N ILE A 341 -30.18 -5.25 -1.50
CA ILE A 341 -29.58 -6.45 -0.93
C ILE A 341 -30.71 -7.41 -0.59
N GLN A 342 -30.79 -8.53 -1.29
CA GLN A 342 -31.82 -9.55 -1.09
C GLN A 342 -31.19 -10.84 -0.57
N GLN A 343 -31.76 -11.42 0.47
CA GLN A 343 -31.35 -12.71 0.99
C GLN A 343 -31.70 -13.82 -0.01
N GLU A 344 -30.74 -14.67 -0.37
CA GLU A 344 -30.96 -15.75 -1.35
C GLU A 344 -31.96 -16.80 -0.82
N SER A 345 -31.87 -17.17 0.46
CA SER A 345 -32.64 -18.29 1.01
C SER A 345 -34.15 -18.05 1.15
N ASN A 346 -34.60 -16.81 1.34
CA ASN A 346 -36.01 -16.48 1.56
C ASN A 346 -36.54 -15.31 0.72
N GLY A 347 -35.68 -14.65 -0.06
CA GLY A 347 -36.06 -13.55 -0.94
C GLY A 347 -36.41 -12.24 -0.25
N ARG A 348 -36.16 -12.08 1.05
CA ARG A 348 -36.40 -10.82 1.77
C ARG A 348 -35.33 -9.78 1.45
N LEU A 349 -35.72 -8.51 1.46
CA LEU A 349 -34.82 -7.38 1.28
C LEU A 349 -34.31 -6.90 2.63
N VAL A 350 -33.05 -6.47 2.66
CA VAL A 350 -32.51 -5.71 3.79
C VAL A 350 -33.14 -4.31 3.77
N ASP A 351 -33.64 -3.88 4.92
CA ASP A 351 -34.21 -2.56 5.12
C ASP A 351 -33.79 -2.02 6.50
N ALA A 352 -33.88 -0.70 6.68
CA ALA A 352 -33.62 -0.04 7.95
C ALA A 352 -34.92 0.36 8.63
N HIS A 353 -34.96 0.33 9.97
CA HIS A 353 -36.12 0.84 10.69
C HIS A 353 -36.19 2.37 10.59
N GLU A 354 -37.28 2.92 10.05
CA GLU A 354 -37.48 4.38 9.91
C GLU A 354 -37.78 5.13 11.22
N SER A 355 -37.80 4.45 12.36
CA SER A 355 -38.14 5.02 13.67
C SER A 355 -36.91 5.15 14.57
N ALA A 356 -36.66 6.35 15.10
CA ALA A 356 -35.50 6.70 15.93
C ALA A 356 -35.27 5.83 17.18
N GLY A 357 -36.26 5.02 17.60
CA GLY A 357 -36.12 4.08 18.72
C GLY A 357 -35.41 2.78 18.38
N ASN A 358 -35.30 2.43 17.08
CA ASN A 358 -34.78 1.15 16.59
C ASN A 358 -33.63 1.32 15.56
N ASP A 359 -33.12 2.54 15.38
CA ASP A 359 -32.14 2.96 14.36
C ASP A 359 -30.72 2.34 14.53
N PHE A 360 -30.54 1.43 15.49
CA PHE A 360 -29.28 0.74 15.78
C PHE A 360 -29.42 -0.79 15.93
N SER A 361 -30.61 -1.35 15.68
CA SER A 361 -30.77 -2.80 15.56
C SER A 361 -30.64 -3.17 14.08
N LEU A 362 -29.59 -3.94 13.76
CA LEU A 362 -29.50 -4.72 12.52
C LEU A 362 -30.34 -5.99 12.62
#